data_AF-A0A965PPM8-F1
#
_entry.id   AF-A0A965PPM8-F1
#
_cell.length_a   1.000
_cell.length_b   1.000
_cell.length_c   1.000
_cell.angle_alpha   90.00
_cell.angle_beta   90.00
_cell.angle_gamma   90.00
#
_symmetry.space_group_name_H-M   'P 1'
#
loop_
_entity.id
_entity.type
_entity.pdbx_description
1 polymer ?
#
loop_
_entity_poly.entity_id
_entity_poly.type
_entity_poly.pdbx_seq_one_letter_code
_entity_poly.pdbx_strand_id
1 'polypeptide(L)'
;MQRLRQSWEGTYGGSSNSGKVAIVEEGMDYQQVGLSPQQAGATDTKKLTISDIARIFGVPQFLLEDLDRATFSNIEHLSLLFRQHTLRPWCKRIEGELNTKLFPYDEQMRFMCVFDIDDLSMSDLNSRSQWVESMMKWGILNRDEVRAKEGYNPITDGTGQEYYVPMNMTNPAQSPQPDTNAV
;
A
#
# COMPACT_ATOMS: atom_id res chain seq x y z
N MET A 1 46.36 42.08 20.40
CA MET A 1 45.21 41.15 20.33
C MET A 1 43.84 41.79 20.58
N GLN A 2 43.65 42.67 21.58
CA GLN A 2 42.33 43.30 21.84
C GLN A 2 41.79 44.14 20.66
N ARG A 3 42.65 44.90 19.96
CA ARG A 3 42.26 45.68 18.77
C ARG A 3 41.76 44.82 17.60
N LEU A 4 42.45 43.72 17.30
CA LEU A 4 42.06 42.80 16.24
C LEU A 4 40.70 42.14 16.57
N ARG A 5 40.51 41.74 17.83
CA ARG A 5 39.26 41.16 18.31
C ARG A 5 38.08 42.14 18.23
N GLN A 6 38.27 43.39 18.65
CA GLN A 6 37.25 44.44 18.53
C GLN A 6 36.94 44.81 17.07
N SER A 7 37.95 44.87 16.21
CA SER A 7 37.77 45.09 14.76
C SER A 7 36.98 43.95 14.11
N TRP A 8 37.32 42.71 14.46
CA TRP A 8 36.64 41.51 13.98
C TRP A 8 35.17 41.46 14.42
N GLU A 9 34.92 41.72 15.71
CA GLU A 9 33.58 41.69 16.30
C GLU A 9 32.70 42.86 15.80
N GLY A 10 33.29 44.03 15.53
CA GLY A 10 32.58 45.17 14.94
C GLY A 10 32.26 45.01 13.44
N THR A 11 33.13 44.33 12.69
CA THR A 11 32.99 44.21 11.22
C THR A 11 32.23 42.95 10.80
N TYR A 12 32.37 41.86 11.56
CA TYR A 12 31.81 40.54 11.25
C TYR A 12 30.89 39.99 12.34
N GLY A 13 30.75 40.66 13.49
CA GLY A 13 29.79 40.30 14.53
C GLY A 13 28.39 40.86 14.27
N GLY A 14 27.36 40.08 14.63
CA GLY A 14 25.95 40.47 14.50
C GLY A 14 25.31 40.14 13.15
N SER A 15 24.00 39.92 13.14
CA SER A 15 23.22 39.54 11.95
C SER A 15 23.25 40.61 10.84
N SER A 16 23.43 41.88 11.20
CA SER A 16 23.54 43.02 10.26
C SER A 16 24.83 43.04 9.45
N ASN A 17 25.85 42.30 9.87
CA ASN A 17 27.15 42.22 9.22
C ASN A 17 27.36 40.89 8.45
N SER A 18 26.31 40.09 8.32
CA SER A 18 26.33 38.81 7.62
C SER A 18 26.60 39.01 6.12
N GLY A 19 27.53 38.23 5.56
CA GLY A 19 27.91 38.27 4.13
C GLY A 19 29.02 39.28 3.77
N LYS A 20 29.58 40.02 4.72
CA LYS A 20 30.76 40.88 4.46
C LYS A 20 32.03 40.04 4.25
N VAL A 21 32.85 40.43 3.28
CA VAL A 21 34.10 39.73 2.94
C VAL A 21 35.12 39.93 4.07
N ALA A 22 35.67 38.82 4.59
CA ALA A 22 36.70 38.81 5.62
C ALA A 22 38.04 39.30 5.03
N ILE A 23 38.54 40.45 5.49
CA ILE A 23 39.88 40.93 5.15
C ILE A 23 40.80 40.52 6.30
N VAL A 24 41.83 39.75 5.97
CA VAL A 24 42.77 39.18 6.92
C VAL A 24 44.18 39.62 6.53
N GLU A 25 44.96 40.10 7.51
CA GLU A 25 46.33 40.58 7.28
C GLU A 25 47.28 39.43 6.91
N GLU A 26 48.37 39.76 6.22
CA GLU A 26 49.33 38.80 5.64
C GLU A 26 49.86 37.82 6.71
N GLY A 27 49.66 36.51 6.48
CA GLY A 27 50.06 35.42 7.39
C GLY A 27 48.95 34.87 8.30
N MET A 28 47.72 35.35 8.21
CA MET A 28 46.56 34.79 8.92
C MET A 28 45.58 34.10 7.97
N ASP A 29 45.21 32.85 8.28
CA ASP A 29 44.23 32.07 7.51
C ASP A 29 42.83 32.18 8.14
N TYR A 30 41.84 32.56 7.33
CA TYR A 30 40.44 32.49 7.74
C TYR A 30 39.90 31.07 7.53
N GLN A 31 39.57 30.39 8.62
CA GLN A 31 38.74 29.19 8.58
C GLN A 31 37.30 29.56 8.92
N GLN A 32 36.39 29.32 7.97
CA GLN A 32 34.97 29.51 8.19
C GLN A 32 34.49 28.49 9.23
N VAL A 33 34.24 28.95 10.46
CA VAL A 33 33.60 28.16 11.51
C VAL A 33 32.09 28.30 11.34
N GLY A 34 31.53 27.54 10.40
CA GLY A 34 30.10 27.48 10.18
C GLY A 34 29.70 26.10 9.70
N LEU A 35 28.87 25.39 10.47
CA LEU A 35 28.22 24.19 9.95
C LEU A 35 27.31 24.61 8.81
N SER A 36 27.60 24.14 7.60
CA SER A 36 26.64 24.30 6.51
C SER A 36 25.37 23.49 6.83
N PRO A 37 24.17 23.91 6.40
CA PRO A 37 22.95 23.14 6.59
C PRO A 37 23.03 21.71 6.04
N GLN A 38 23.86 21.50 5.00
CA GLN A 38 24.20 20.17 4.48
C GLN A 38 25.07 19.35 5.43
N GLN A 39 26.04 19.96 6.12
CA GLN A 39 26.82 19.29 7.17
C GLN A 39 26.00 19.02 8.45
N ALA A 40 24.97 19.83 8.70
CA ALA A 40 24.08 19.69 9.86
C ALA A 40 23.01 18.59 9.70
N GLY A 41 22.93 17.90 8.56
CA GLY A 41 21.97 16.80 8.36
C GLY A 41 20.49 17.21 8.47
N ALA A 42 20.17 18.50 8.22
CA ALA A 42 18.82 19.02 8.38
C ALA A 42 17.81 18.35 7.42
N THR A 43 18.26 17.94 6.23
CA THR A 43 17.44 17.21 5.26
C THR A 43 17.11 15.80 5.74
N ASP A 44 18.07 15.09 6.32
CA ASP A 44 17.87 13.73 6.85
C ASP A 44 16.92 13.75 8.06
N THR A 45 17.04 14.78 8.90
CA THR A 45 16.14 14.99 10.04
C THR A 45 14.68 15.21 9.59
N LYS A 46 14.48 15.94 8.48
CA LYS A 46 13.14 16.12 7.89
C LYS A 46 12.58 14.82 7.34
N LYS A 47 13.39 14.00 6.65
CA LYS A 47 12.96 12.66 6.19
C LYS A 47 12.55 11.75 7.35
N LEU A 48 13.31 11.75 8.44
CA LEU A 48 12.94 11.02 9.66
C LEU A 48 11.61 11.50 10.25
N THR A 49 11.37 12.80 10.26
CA THR A 49 10.09 13.37 10.74
C THR A 49 8.90 12.89 9.90
N ILE A 50 9.05 12.85 8.56
CA ILE A 50 8.03 12.32 7.65
C ILE A 50 7.78 10.84 7.96
N SER A 51 8.85 10.05 8.13
CA SER A 51 8.77 8.64 8.52
C SER A 51 8.02 8.44 9.85
N ASP A 52 8.29 9.27 10.85
CA ASP A 52 7.64 9.15 12.17
C ASP A 52 6.15 9.48 12.10
N ILE A 53 5.77 10.52 11.34
CA ILE A 53 4.36 10.84 11.08
C ILE A 53 3.68 9.68 10.33
N ALA A 54 4.32 9.14 9.30
CA ALA A 54 3.81 8.02 8.51
C ALA A 54 3.52 6.79 9.40
N ARG A 55 4.41 6.49 10.34
CA ARG A 55 4.24 5.40 11.33
C ARG A 55 3.05 5.61 12.25
N ILE A 56 2.81 6.85 12.71
CA ILE A 56 1.66 7.16 13.59
C ILE A 56 0.34 6.86 12.87
N PHE A 57 0.24 7.20 11.58
CA PHE A 57 -0.97 6.98 10.79
C PHE A 57 -1.05 5.59 10.14
N GLY A 58 0.02 4.78 10.23
CA GLY A 58 0.12 3.49 9.54
C GLY A 58 0.14 3.63 8.01
N VAL A 59 0.59 4.76 7.49
CA VAL A 59 0.69 5.00 6.04
C VAL A 59 2.11 4.66 5.58
N PRO A 60 2.31 3.85 4.53
CA PRO A 60 3.62 3.61 3.96
C PRO A 60 4.29 4.87 3.42
N GLN A 61 5.61 4.95 3.55
CA GLN A 61 6.41 6.09 3.10
C GLN A 61 6.38 6.33 1.59
N PHE A 62 6.23 5.27 0.78
CA PHE A 62 6.18 5.41 -0.69
C PHE A 62 4.94 6.20 -1.16
N LEU A 63 3.85 6.23 -0.38
CA LEU A 63 2.67 7.06 -0.65
C LEU A 63 2.90 8.55 -0.34
N LEU A 64 3.96 8.86 0.42
CA LEU A 64 4.38 10.21 0.78
C LEU A 64 5.53 10.70 -0.12
N GLU A 65 5.68 10.10 -1.31
CA GLU A 65 6.71 10.43 -2.29
C GLU A 65 8.15 10.21 -1.79
N ASP A 66 8.33 9.47 -0.69
CA ASP A 66 9.64 9.03 -0.22
C ASP A 66 9.97 7.64 -0.80
N LEU A 67 10.56 7.64 -2.00
CA LEU A 67 10.92 6.43 -2.76
C LEU A 67 12.39 6.02 -2.61
N ASP A 68 13.14 6.58 -1.64
CA ASP A 68 14.61 6.41 -1.52
C ASP A 68 15.07 4.94 -1.48
N ARG A 69 14.19 4.01 -1.07
CA ARG A 69 14.47 2.56 -0.99
C ARG A 69 13.42 1.67 -1.64
N ALA A 70 12.45 2.24 -2.35
CA ALA A 70 11.31 1.49 -2.89
C ALA A 70 11.58 1.06 -4.34
N THR A 71 11.60 -0.25 -4.61
CA THR A 71 11.53 -0.81 -5.96
C THR A 71 10.08 -1.14 -6.32
N PHE A 72 9.72 -1.15 -7.61
CA PHE A 72 8.35 -1.43 -8.07
C PHE A 72 7.73 -2.71 -7.47
N SER A 73 8.50 -3.80 -7.40
CA SER A 73 8.04 -5.06 -6.80
C SER A 73 7.78 -4.95 -5.29
N ASN A 74 8.54 -4.10 -4.57
CA ASN A 74 8.30 -3.85 -3.15
C ASN A 74 7.07 -2.95 -2.93
N ILE A 75 6.79 -2.03 -3.87
CA ILE A 75 5.64 -1.12 -3.79
C ILE A 75 4.30 -1.87 -3.82
N GLU A 76 4.18 -2.91 -4.66
CA GLU A 76 2.97 -3.74 -4.69
C GLU A 76 2.73 -4.46 -3.35
N HIS A 77 3.78 -5.06 -2.79
CA HIS A 77 3.70 -5.73 -1.51
C HIS A 77 3.37 -4.75 -0.37
N LEU A 78 3.99 -3.57 -0.36
CA LEU A 78 3.70 -2.50 0.60
C LEU A 78 2.28 -1.96 0.45
N SER A 79 1.73 -1.90 -0.76
CA SER A 79 0.34 -1.53 -1.03
C SER A 79 -0.64 -2.56 -0.48
N LEU A 80 -0.31 -3.86 -0.57
CA LEU A 80 -1.10 -4.93 0.05
C LEU A 80 -1.09 -4.82 1.59
N LEU A 81 0.08 -4.60 2.18
CA LEU A 81 0.21 -4.41 3.63
C LEU A 81 -0.57 -3.19 4.13
N PHE A 82 -0.52 -2.07 3.40
CA PHE A 82 -1.30 -0.87 3.72
C PHE A 82 -2.80 -1.13 3.76
N ARG A 83 -3.33 -1.85 2.76
CA ARG A 83 -4.73 -2.25 2.74
C ARG A 83 -5.07 -3.10 3.95
N GLN A 84 -4.28 -4.14 4.22
CA GLN A 84 -4.60 -5.12 5.24
C GLN A 84 -4.49 -4.58 6.66
N HIS A 85 -3.46 -3.76 6.93
CA HIS A 85 -3.16 -3.28 8.28
C HIS A 85 -3.74 -1.89 8.58
N THR A 86 -4.05 -1.09 7.57
CA THR A 86 -4.54 0.29 7.77
C THR A 86 -5.96 0.44 7.26
N LEU A 87 -6.22 0.26 5.97
CA LEU A 87 -7.55 0.52 5.40
C LEU A 87 -8.63 -0.43 5.93
N ARG A 88 -8.38 -1.73 5.94
CA ARG A 88 -9.38 -2.74 6.34
C ARG A 88 -9.89 -2.54 7.78
N PRO A 89 -9.04 -2.28 8.79
CA PRO A 89 -9.50 -1.90 10.12
C PRO A 89 -10.37 -0.64 10.15
N TRP A 90 -10.02 0.40 9.38
CA TRP A 90 -10.82 1.63 9.30
C TRP A 90 -12.18 1.39 8.66
N CYS A 91 -12.23 0.66 7.54
CA CYS A 91 -13.49 0.28 6.89
C CYS A 91 -14.37 -0.54 7.85
N LYS A 92 -13.81 -1.53 8.55
CA LYS A 92 -14.56 -2.34 9.53
C LYS A 92 -15.13 -1.53 10.69
N ARG A 93 -14.40 -0.50 11.16
CA ARG A 93 -14.91 0.42 12.18
C ARG A 93 -16.11 1.23 11.67
N ILE A 94 -16.01 1.75 10.44
CA ILE A 94 -17.11 2.51 9.82
C ILE A 94 -18.31 1.59 9.55
N GLU A 95 -18.09 0.38 9.04
CA GLU A 95 -19.14 -0.64 8.85
C GLU A 95 -19.86 -0.95 10.16
N GLY A 96 -19.11 -1.15 11.26
CA GLY A 96 -19.71 -1.40 12.57
C GLY A 96 -20.64 -0.27 13.02
N GLU A 97 -20.22 0.97 12.80
CA GLU A 97 -21.00 2.16 13.15
C GLU A 97 -22.24 2.31 12.26
N LEU A 98 -22.09 2.09 10.95
CA LEU A 98 -23.19 2.11 10.00
C LEU A 98 -24.21 1.01 10.32
N ASN A 99 -23.75 -0.21 10.60
CA ASN A 99 -24.62 -1.33 10.94
C ASN A 99 -25.39 -1.11 12.24
N THR A 100 -24.77 -0.45 13.22
CA THR A 100 -25.42 -0.14 14.50
C THR A 100 -26.47 0.97 14.35
N LYS A 101 -26.23 1.96 13.48
CA LYS A 101 -27.09 3.16 13.36
C LYS A 101 -28.17 3.07 12.28
N LEU A 102 -27.92 2.37 11.19
CA LEU A 102 -28.84 2.30 10.05
C LEU A 102 -29.90 1.22 10.23
N PHE A 103 -29.58 0.12 10.90
CA PHE A 103 -30.49 -1.01 11.05
C PHE A 103 -31.03 -1.10 12.48
N PRO A 104 -32.37 -1.08 12.66
CA PRO A 104 -32.98 -1.41 13.93
C PRO A 104 -32.72 -2.87 14.31
N TYR A 105 -32.84 -3.20 15.60
CA TYR A 105 -32.39 -4.47 16.20
C TYR A 105 -33.00 -5.73 15.54
N ASP A 106 -34.20 -5.60 14.97
CA ASP A 106 -34.91 -6.64 14.22
C ASP A 106 -34.38 -6.88 12.80
N GLU A 107 -33.77 -5.85 12.18
CA GLU A 107 -33.22 -5.93 10.81
C GLU A 107 -31.71 -6.17 10.77
N GLN A 108 -31.00 -6.02 11.90
CA GLN A 108 -29.55 -6.25 12.00
C GLN A 108 -29.10 -7.68 11.64
N MET A 109 -29.99 -8.67 11.69
CA MET A 109 -29.70 -10.04 11.23
C MET A 109 -30.01 -10.28 9.73
N ARG A 110 -30.72 -9.35 9.07
CA ARG A 110 -31.14 -9.49 7.68
C ARG A 110 -30.28 -8.67 6.73
N PHE A 111 -29.86 -7.49 7.16
CA PHE A 111 -29.09 -6.57 6.34
C PHE A 111 -27.80 -6.18 7.05
N MET A 112 -26.72 -6.16 6.29
CA MET A 112 -25.44 -5.62 6.73
C MET A 112 -24.83 -4.76 5.63
N CYS A 113 -24.29 -3.63 6.02
CA CYS A 113 -23.42 -2.81 5.22
C CYS A 113 -22.00 -3.34 5.36
N VAL A 114 -21.38 -3.68 4.23
CA VAL A 114 -19.98 -4.09 4.13
C VAL A 114 -19.35 -3.30 2.98
N PHE A 115 -18.15 -2.75 3.21
CA PHE A 115 -17.35 -2.19 2.14
C PHE A 115 -16.67 -3.31 1.37
N ASP A 116 -16.86 -3.31 0.06
CA ASP A 116 -16.06 -4.12 -0.83
C ASP A 116 -14.70 -3.44 -1.04
N ILE A 117 -13.66 -4.02 -0.45
CA ILE A 117 -12.26 -3.59 -0.61
C ILE A 117 -11.53 -4.60 -1.51
N ASP A 118 -12.20 -5.66 -1.96
CA ASP A 118 -11.57 -6.72 -2.76
C ASP A 118 -11.30 -6.23 -4.18
N ASP A 119 -12.11 -5.30 -4.71
CA ASP A 119 -11.86 -4.66 -6.01
C ASP A 119 -10.48 -3.98 -6.09
N LEU A 120 -10.08 -3.29 -5.01
CA LEU A 120 -8.76 -2.68 -4.95
C LEU A 120 -7.65 -3.75 -5.06
N SER A 121 -7.92 -5.01 -4.69
CA SER A 121 -6.95 -6.13 -4.58
C SER A 121 -6.86 -6.90 -5.88
N MET A 122 -7.93 -6.83 -6.66
CA MET A 122 -8.04 -7.40 -8.00
C MET A 122 -7.51 -6.46 -9.09
N SER A 123 -6.73 -5.42 -8.73
CA SER A 123 -6.21 -4.42 -9.68
C SER A 123 -5.19 -4.99 -10.66
N ASP A 124 -4.54 -6.11 -10.32
CA ASP A 124 -3.71 -6.86 -11.28
C ASP A 124 -4.56 -7.92 -12.00
N LEU A 125 -4.86 -7.65 -13.27
CA LEU A 125 -5.59 -8.55 -14.16
C LEU A 125 -4.94 -9.94 -14.26
N ASN A 126 -3.61 -10.03 -14.09
CA ASN A 126 -2.90 -11.30 -14.17
C ASN A 126 -3.16 -12.16 -12.92
N SER A 127 -2.97 -11.61 -11.72
CA SER A 127 -3.32 -12.28 -10.46
C SER A 127 -4.81 -12.67 -10.41
N ARG A 128 -5.69 -11.79 -10.92
CA ARG A 128 -7.14 -12.07 -11.06
C ARG A 128 -7.40 -13.25 -11.99
N SER A 129 -6.78 -13.26 -13.17
CA SER A 129 -6.90 -14.36 -14.14
C SER A 129 -6.39 -15.67 -13.57
N GLN A 130 -5.23 -15.67 -12.90
CA GLN A 130 -4.65 -16.87 -12.29
C GLN A 130 -5.51 -17.43 -11.15
N TRP A 131 -6.12 -16.55 -10.34
CA TRP A 131 -7.04 -16.95 -9.29
C TRP A 131 -8.30 -17.59 -9.87
N VAL A 132 -8.96 -16.92 -10.84
CA VAL A 132 -10.15 -17.45 -11.53
C VAL A 132 -9.83 -18.78 -12.20
N GLU A 133 -8.71 -18.86 -12.92
CA GLU A 133 -8.26 -20.07 -13.60
C GLU A 133 -8.03 -21.22 -12.61
N SER A 134 -7.34 -20.95 -11.49
CA SER A 134 -7.06 -21.98 -10.48
C SER A 134 -8.35 -22.47 -9.81
N MET A 135 -9.26 -21.56 -9.44
CA MET A 135 -10.51 -21.91 -8.77
C MET A 135 -11.45 -22.71 -9.68
N MET A 136 -11.54 -22.34 -10.97
CA MET A 136 -12.32 -23.10 -11.95
C MET A 136 -11.67 -24.44 -12.29
N LYS A 137 -10.34 -24.49 -12.43
CA LYS A 137 -9.63 -25.74 -12.75
C LYS A 137 -9.84 -26.81 -11.69
N TRP A 138 -9.86 -26.44 -10.41
CA TRP A 138 -10.06 -27.38 -9.31
C TRP A 138 -11.54 -27.62 -8.98
N GLY A 139 -12.48 -27.05 -9.74
CA GLY A 139 -13.91 -27.19 -9.51
C GLY A 139 -14.38 -26.59 -8.19
N ILE A 140 -13.67 -25.58 -7.65
CA ILE A 140 -14.05 -24.91 -6.40
C ILE A 140 -15.16 -23.88 -6.65
N LEU A 141 -15.12 -23.22 -7.81
CA LEU A 141 -16.13 -22.26 -8.25
C LEU A 141 -16.66 -22.65 -9.63
N ASN A 142 -17.98 -22.47 -9.83
CA ASN A 142 -18.59 -22.57 -11.15
C ASN A 142 -18.49 -21.22 -11.91
N ARG A 143 -18.83 -21.23 -13.19
CA ARG A 143 -18.66 -20.05 -14.05
C ARG A 143 -19.62 -18.91 -13.68
N ASP A 144 -20.82 -19.21 -13.22
CA ASP A 144 -21.79 -18.21 -12.77
C ASP A 144 -21.41 -17.58 -11.42
N GLU A 145 -20.80 -18.32 -10.50
CA GLU A 145 -20.26 -17.84 -9.22
C GLU A 145 -19.09 -16.88 -9.46
N VAL A 146 -18.22 -17.19 -10.42
CA VAL A 146 -17.17 -16.26 -10.85
C VAL A 146 -17.81 -15.00 -11.44
N ARG A 147 -18.79 -15.11 -12.35
CA ARG A 147 -19.48 -13.95 -12.94
C ARG A 147 -20.17 -13.09 -11.88
N ALA A 148 -20.81 -13.71 -10.90
CA ALA A 148 -21.48 -13.00 -9.80
C ALA A 148 -20.48 -12.20 -8.96
N LYS A 149 -19.31 -12.77 -8.64
CA LYS A 149 -18.22 -12.04 -7.95
C LYS A 149 -17.66 -10.89 -8.78
N GLU A 150 -17.67 -11.04 -10.09
CA GLU A 150 -17.20 -10.05 -11.05
C GLU A 150 -18.28 -9.00 -11.39
N GLY A 151 -19.49 -9.11 -10.82
CA GLY A 151 -20.61 -8.19 -11.08
C GLY A 151 -21.31 -8.40 -12.42
N TYR A 152 -21.05 -9.51 -13.12
CA TYR A 152 -21.76 -9.89 -14.35
C TYR A 152 -23.00 -10.72 -14.05
N ASN A 153 -23.99 -10.62 -14.94
CA ASN A 153 -25.17 -11.47 -14.91
C ASN A 153 -24.81 -12.95 -15.18
N PRO A 154 -25.54 -13.91 -14.58
CA PRO A 154 -25.40 -15.32 -14.86
C PRO A 154 -25.73 -15.63 -16.32
N ILE A 155 -25.19 -16.74 -16.82
CA ILE A 155 -25.46 -17.19 -18.18
C ILE A 155 -26.88 -17.76 -18.25
N THR A 156 -27.70 -17.20 -19.14
CA THR A 156 -29.13 -17.55 -19.27
C THR A 156 -29.40 -19.02 -19.62
N ASP A 157 -28.42 -19.71 -20.19
CA ASP A 157 -28.52 -21.09 -20.65
C ASP A 157 -28.25 -22.14 -19.55
N GLY A 158 -27.99 -21.72 -18.31
CA GLY A 158 -27.72 -22.63 -17.18
C GLY A 158 -26.36 -23.35 -17.23
N THR A 159 -25.66 -23.30 -18.37
CA THR A 159 -24.30 -23.84 -18.57
C THR A 159 -23.24 -23.23 -17.66
N GLY A 160 -23.55 -22.14 -16.96
CA GLY A 160 -22.63 -21.52 -16.00
C GLY A 160 -22.63 -22.19 -14.61
N GLN A 161 -23.59 -23.07 -14.32
CA GLN A 161 -23.72 -23.77 -13.04
C GLN A 161 -22.89 -25.06 -12.97
N GLU A 162 -22.31 -25.51 -14.08
CA GLU A 162 -21.50 -26.72 -14.14
C GLU A 162 -20.12 -26.50 -13.49
N TYR A 163 -19.69 -27.49 -12.69
CA TYR A 163 -18.34 -27.54 -12.12
C TYR A 163 -17.43 -28.33 -13.04
N TYR A 164 -16.37 -27.67 -13.54
CA TYR A 164 -15.32 -28.35 -14.29
C TYR A 164 -14.32 -28.95 -13.31
N VAL A 165 -14.14 -30.26 -13.37
CA VAL A 165 -13.11 -30.97 -12.60
C VAL A 165 -12.08 -31.61 -13.56
N PRO A 166 -10.80 -31.66 -13.18
CA PRO A 166 -9.80 -32.29 -14.03
C PRO A 166 -10.08 -33.79 -14.16
N MET A 167 -10.02 -34.32 -15.38
CA MET A 167 -10.33 -35.73 -15.68
C MET A 167 -9.36 -36.72 -14.99
N ASN A 168 -8.22 -36.26 -14.51
CA ASN A 168 -7.26 -37.08 -13.74
C ASN A 168 -7.57 -37.16 -12.23
N MET A 169 -8.55 -36.39 -11.73
CA MET A 169 -8.98 -36.37 -10.33
C MET A 169 -10.32 -37.07 -10.08
N THR A 170 -10.99 -37.57 -11.12
CA THR A 170 -12.17 -38.42 -10.95
C THR A 170 -11.76 -39.73 -10.31
N ASN A 171 -12.48 -40.15 -9.27
CA ASN A 171 -12.28 -41.45 -8.64
C ASN A 171 -12.35 -42.52 -9.74
N PRO A 172 -11.31 -43.36 -9.96
CA PRO A 172 -11.32 -44.38 -11.00
C PRO A 172 -12.49 -45.36 -10.86
N ALA A 173 -13.10 -45.48 -9.66
CA ALA A 173 -14.30 -46.27 -9.41
C ALA A 173 -15.63 -45.64 -9.91
N GLN A 174 -15.62 -44.37 -10.33
CA GLN A 174 -16.81 -43.64 -10.82
C GLN A 174 -16.72 -43.26 -12.31
N SER A 175 -15.70 -43.76 -13.01
CA SER A 175 -15.65 -43.70 -14.47
C SER A 175 -16.90 -44.41 -15.02
N PRO A 176 -17.69 -43.83 -15.94
CA PRO A 176 -18.73 -44.59 -16.62
C PRO A 176 -18.04 -45.74 -17.33
N GLN A 177 -18.35 -46.99 -16.95
CA GLN A 177 -17.90 -48.13 -17.74
C GLN A 177 -18.46 -47.96 -19.15
N PRO A 178 -17.66 -48.11 -20.21
CA PRO A 178 -18.20 -48.10 -21.56
C PRO A 178 -19.23 -49.22 -21.64
N ASP A 179 -20.44 -48.90 -22.10
CA ASP A 179 -21.53 -49.87 -22.28
C ASP A 179 -21.06 -51.03 -23.18
N THR A 180 -20.57 -52.10 -22.55
CA THR A 180 -20.37 -53.39 -23.19
C THR A 180 -21.72 -54.05 -23.35
N ASN A 181 -22.54 -53.56 -24.28
CA ASN A 181 -23.69 -54.27 -24.83
C ASN A 181 -23.99 -53.73 -26.24
N ALA A 182 -23.09 -54.03 -27.17
CA ALA A 182 -23.43 -54.14 -28.59
C ALA A 182 -22.94 -55.51 -29.06
N VAL A 183 -23.80 -56.51 -28.89
CA VAL A 183 -23.82 -57.76 -29.66
C VAL A 183 -25.06 -57.70 -30.53
#